data_AF-A0A8H7CVM7-F1
#
_entry.id   AF-A0A8H7CVM7-F1
#
_cell.length_a   1.000
_cell.length_b   1.000
_cell.length_c   1.000
_cell.angle_alpha   90.00
_cell.angle_beta   90.00
_cell.angle_gamma   90.00
#
_symmetry.space_group_name_H-M   'P 1'
#
loop_
_entity.id
_entity.type
_entity.pdbx_description
1 polymer ?
#
loop_
_entity_poly.entity_id
_entity_poly.type
_entity_poly.pdbx_seq_one_letter_code
_entity_poly.pdbx_strand_id
1 'polypeptide(L)'
;MPPSFQVIDDTVVPHGGSYDTITPREYTVRNAMLVMTVAAPIIGSFIIFLFSRKGWSYKSSWSYPRLAILWFCSVAIFGTLVFYQRGMTNRTTFMFAILHTQVEVLMNGLLLNFTVRKSLVIAGLWGFVLFTATLALPNISLVFIAASVLGGANDFVVVLLLAYGKKWLYAAGALFHVMSAVLVFLDSAIFIDVVLYNTSIFISLWLYIAFTTAAILRSSQIADTGFVRLPLVDQHGEAAGHAMSDDQLTNVQNPMHDVKVPPCALRAIIAISLLGSGFFTLLIYVFA
;
A
#
# COMPACT_ATOMS: atom_id res chain seq x y z
N MET A 1 -2.60 -21.17 26.14
CA MET A 1 -1.21 -20.87 26.54
C MET A 1 -0.89 -19.58 25.83
N PRO A 2 -0.62 -18.44 26.47
CA PRO A 2 -0.59 -17.22 25.68
C PRO A 2 0.78 -17.15 24.99
N PRO A 3 0.87 -17.19 23.65
CA PRO A 3 1.69 -16.17 23.05
C PRO A 3 0.95 -14.87 23.43
N SER A 4 1.65 -13.97 24.11
CA SER A 4 1.25 -12.58 24.25
C SER A 4 2.37 -11.79 23.61
N PHE A 5 2.07 -10.94 22.62
CA PHE A 5 2.96 -9.92 22.06
C PHE A 5 4.09 -9.54 23.04
N GLN A 6 5.35 -9.84 22.70
CA GLN A 6 6.46 -9.54 23.60
C GLN A 6 6.78 -8.04 23.53
N VAL A 7 6.31 -7.29 24.53
CA VAL A 7 6.64 -5.87 24.69
C VAL A 7 7.74 -5.71 25.72
N ILE A 8 8.88 -5.14 25.30
CA ILE A 8 10.00 -4.78 26.17
C ILE A 8 10.32 -3.30 25.91
N ASP A 9 10.36 -2.48 26.97
CA ASP A 9 10.72 -1.06 26.89
C ASP A 9 10.03 -0.30 25.74
N ASP A 10 8.70 -0.41 25.66
CA ASP A 10 7.85 0.24 24.66
C ASP A 10 8.18 -0.15 23.19
N THR A 11 8.72 -1.36 23.02
CA THR A 11 9.07 -1.96 21.73
C THR A 11 8.41 -3.33 21.60
N VAL A 12 7.77 -3.59 20.45
CA VAL A 12 7.28 -4.92 20.09
C VAL A 12 8.45 -5.73 19.53
N VAL A 13 8.74 -6.87 20.15
CA VAL A 13 9.84 -7.77 19.78
C VAL A 13 9.26 -9.04 19.14
N PRO A 14 9.83 -9.55 18.05
CA PRO A 14 9.38 -10.80 17.44
C PRO A 14 9.58 -11.98 18.40
N HIS A 15 8.61 -12.90 18.44
CA HIS A 15 8.67 -14.11 19.28
C HIS A 15 9.68 -15.12 18.71
N GLY A 16 10.67 -15.52 19.51
CA GLY A 16 11.58 -16.63 19.20
C GLY A 16 13.06 -16.29 19.37
N GLY A 17 13.60 -16.59 20.56
CA GLY A 17 15.05 -16.58 20.84
C GLY A 17 15.75 -15.22 20.67
N SER A 18 16.99 -15.09 21.16
CA SER A 18 17.75 -13.87 20.86
C SER A 18 18.04 -13.82 19.34
N TYR A 19 18.04 -12.61 18.79
CA TYR A 19 18.47 -12.34 17.40
C TYR A 19 19.87 -12.87 17.07
N ASP A 20 20.62 -13.36 18.06
CA ASP A 20 21.99 -13.84 17.94
C ASP A 20 22.06 -15.36 17.69
N THR A 21 20.93 -16.08 17.77
CA THR A 21 20.84 -17.54 17.51
C THR A 21 20.16 -17.87 16.18
N ILE A 22 20.50 -17.13 15.12
CA ILE A 22 20.00 -17.40 13.76
C ILE A 22 20.94 -18.41 13.08
N THR A 23 20.43 -19.51 12.54
CA THR A 23 21.25 -20.43 11.76
C THR A 23 21.78 -19.74 10.48
N PRO A 24 22.93 -20.17 9.92
CA PRO A 24 23.46 -19.58 8.70
C PRO A 24 22.45 -19.55 7.54
N ARG A 25 21.60 -20.57 7.44
CA ARG A 25 20.53 -20.65 6.42
C ARG A 25 19.47 -19.58 6.63
N GLU A 26 18.98 -19.40 7.85
CA GLU A 26 17.97 -18.38 8.18
C GLU A 26 18.53 -16.97 7.98
N TYR A 27 19.82 -16.76 8.26
CA TYR A 27 20.50 -15.49 7.99
C TYR A 27 20.56 -15.18 6.48
N THR A 28 20.91 -16.16 5.64
CA THR A 28 20.90 -15.98 4.18
C THR A 28 19.51 -15.71 3.63
N VAL A 29 18.50 -16.44 4.11
CA VAL A 29 17.10 -16.24 3.68
C VAL A 29 16.60 -14.84 4.08
N ARG A 30 16.89 -14.40 5.32
CA ARG A 30 16.54 -13.04 5.78
C ARG A 30 17.23 -11.94 4.97
N ASN A 31 18.50 -12.12 4.61
CA ASN A 31 19.20 -11.14 3.77
C ASN A 31 18.67 -11.10 2.32
N ALA A 32 18.34 -12.26 1.75
CA ALA A 32 17.71 -12.30 0.42
C ALA A 32 16.35 -11.59 0.42
N MET A 33 15.56 -11.82 1.48
CA MET A 33 14.29 -11.13 1.71
C MET A 33 14.46 -9.64 1.86
N LEU A 34 15.45 -9.17 2.61
CA LEU A 34 15.77 -7.75 2.72
C LEU A 34 16.05 -7.13 1.35
N VAL A 35 16.96 -7.76 0.60
CA VAL A 35 17.37 -7.26 -0.71
C VAL A 35 16.15 -7.10 -1.59
N MET A 36 15.18 -8.01 -1.52
CA MET A 36 13.94 -7.85 -2.28
C MET A 36 12.97 -6.84 -1.67
N THR A 37 12.77 -6.80 -0.36
CA THR A 37 11.85 -5.84 0.29
C THR A 37 12.29 -4.40 0.05
N VAL A 38 13.58 -4.17 -0.16
CA VAL A 38 14.14 -2.87 -0.50
C VAL A 38 14.30 -2.69 -2.01
N ALA A 39 14.99 -3.61 -2.71
CA ALA A 39 15.31 -3.44 -4.11
C ALA A 39 14.13 -3.67 -5.04
N ALA A 40 13.21 -4.61 -4.76
CA ALA A 40 12.10 -4.89 -5.66
C ALA A 40 11.13 -3.71 -5.78
N PRO A 41 10.69 -3.03 -4.70
CA PRO A 41 9.89 -1.81 -4.84
C PRO A 41 10.65 -0.69 -5.56
N ILE A 42 11.97 -0.53 -5.31
CA ILE A 42 12.79 0.47 -6.02
C ILE A 42 12.85 0.15 -7.53
N ILE A 43 13.04 -1.11 -7.90
CA ILE A 43 13.03 -1.57 -9.29
C ILE A 43 11.65 -1.33 -9.92
N GLY A 44 10.57 -1.67 -9.21
CA GLY A 44 9.20 -1.38 -9.65
C GLY A 44 8.97 0.11 -9.88
N SER A 45 9.43 0.96 -8.96
CA SER A 45 9.38 2.42 -9.08
C SER A 45 10.14 2.90 -10.30
N PHE A 46 11.32 2.36 -10.54
CA PHE A 46 12.14 2.69 -11.70
C PHE A 46 11.50 2.25 -13.01
N ILE A 47 10.90 1.05 -13.07
CA ILE A 47 10.16 0.57 -14.25
C ILE A 47 8.96 1.48 -14.52
N ILE A 48 8.14 1.78 -13.51
CA ILE A 48 7.01 2.72 -13.68
C ILE A 48 7.52 4.08 -14.15
N PHE A 49 8.59 4.60 -13.54
CA PHE A 49 9.19 5.87 -13.92
C PHE A 49 9.62 5.90 -15.40
N LEU A 50 10.38 4.89 -15.85
CA LEU A 50 10.93 4.83 -17.21
C LEU A 50 9.87 4.60 -18.28
N PHE A 51 8.84 3.79 -17.98
CA PHE A 51 7.91 3.28 -18.97
C PHE A 51 6.50 3.89 -18.90
N SER A 52 6.16 4.66 -17.86
CA SER A 52 4.91 5.43 -17.84
C SER A 52 4.94 6.68 -18.74
N ARG A 53 6.12 7.07 -19.28
CA ARG A 53 6.52 8.05 -20.32
C ARG A 53 5.67 9.30 -20.65
N LYS A 54 4.54 9.56 -20.02
CA LYS A 54 3.81 10.84 -20.07
C LYS A 54 4.38 11.77 -18.99
N GLY A 55 5.41 12.50 -19.42
CA GLY A 55 6.08 13.63 -18.78
C GLY A 55 5.94 13.75 -17.27
N TRP A 56 7.06 13.55 -16.55
CA TRP A 56 7.28 14.17 -15.24
C TRP A 56 7.35 15.70 -15.40
N SER A 57 6.20 16.31 -15.66
CA SER A 57 6.00 17.75 -15.58
C SER A 57 5.61 18.09 -14.15
N TYR A 58 6.19 19.16 -13.60
CA TYR A 58 5.80 19.76 -12.33
C TYR A 58 4.31 20.18 -12.33
N LYS A 59 3.70 20.35 -13.51
CA LYS A 59 2.29 20.70 -13.68
C LYS A 59 1.32 19.51 -13.65
N SER A 60 1.81 18.27 -13.78
CA SER A 60 1.00 17.02 -13.84
C SER A 60 1.29 16.09 -12.65
N SER A 61 1.51 16.66 -11.47
CA SER A 61 1.99 15.95 -10.26
C SER A 61 1.02 14.96 -9.63
N TRP A 62 -0.24 14.95 -10.04
CA TRP A 62 -1.30 14.16 -9.42
C TRP A 62 -1.76 13.01 -10.31
N SER A 63 -1.20 11.82 -10.13
CA SER A 63 -1.59 10.63 -10.89
C SER A 63 -1.27 9.32 -10.21
N TYR A 64 -1.95 8.24 -10.61
CA TYR A 64 -1.80 6.93 -9.98
C TYR A 64 -0.38 6.37 -10.15
N PRO A 65 0.29 6.46 -11.31
CA PRO A 65 1.67 6.00 -11.46
C PRO A 65 2.64 6.71 -10.50
N ARG A 66 2.49 8.01 -10.30
CA ARG A 66 3.36 8.78 -9.40
C ARG A 66 3.11 8.44 -7.94
N LEU A 67 1.84 8.31 -7.54
CA LEU A 67 1.50 7.88 -6.19
C LEU A 67 1.94 6.42 -5.94
N ALA A 68 1.86 5.54 -6.94
CA ALA A 68 2.38 4.18 -6.84
C ALA A 68 3.90 4.13 -6.69
N ILE A 69 4.65 5.01 -7.37
CA ILE A 69 6.09 5.17 -7.12
C ILE A 69 6.36 5.58 -5.67
N LEU A 70 5.63 6.58 -5.15
CA LEU A 70 5.75 6.99 -3.74
C LEU A 70 5.37 5.84 -2.79
N TRP A 71 4.37 5.04 -3.16
CA TRP A 71 3.90 3.89 -2.40
C TRP A 71 4.99 2.82 -2.32
N PHE A 72 5.58 2.42 -3.46
CA PHE A 72 6.72 1.51 -3.51
C PHE A 72 7.94 2.05 -2.75
N CYS A 73 8.29 3.33 -2.92
CA CYS A 73 9.42 3.94 -2.21
C CYS A 73 9.19 3.94 -0.69
N SER A 74 7.97 4.21 -0.22
CA SER A 74 7.65 4.17 1.21
C SER A 74 7.69 2.74 1.78
N VAL A 75 7.26 1.72 1.02
CA VAL A 75 7.47 0.30 1.39
C VAL A 75 8.96 -0.01 1.55
N ALA A 76 9.80 0.42 0.62
CA ALA A 76 11.25 0.19 0.70
C ALA A 76 11.89 0.88 1.91
N ILE A 77 11.50 2.12 2.22
CA ILE A 77 11.97 2.86 3.40
C ILE A 77 11.53 2.16 4.69
N PHE A 78 10.26 1.78 4.77
CA PHE A 78 9.73 1.06 5.94
C PHE A 78 10.43 -0.28 6.15
N GLY A 79 10.58 -1.09 5.09
CA GLY A 79 11.28 -2.37 5.15
C GLY A 79 12.76 -2.23 5.57
N THR A 80 13.43 -1.16 5.11
CA THR A 80 14.80 -0.84 5.53
C THR A 80 14.87 -0.54 7.03
N LEU A 81 13.91 0.21 7.56
CA LEU A 81 13.86 0.58 8.98
C LEU A 81 13.64 -0.65 9.87
N VAL A 82 12.63 -1.47 9.55
CA VAL A 82 12.34 -2.72 10.28
C VAL A 82 13.58 -3.63 10.28
N PHE A 83 14.33 -3.68 9.19
CA PHE A 83 15.58 -4.44 9.14
C PHE A 83 16.67 -3.90 10.06
N TYR A 84 16.97 -2.59 10.00
CA TYR A 84 17.97 -1.99 10.89
C TYR A 84 17.59 -2.15 12.37
N GLN A 85 16.29 -2.16 12.65
CA GLN A 85 15.74 -2.42 13.97
C GLN A 85 15.62 -3.92 14.29
N ARG A 86 16.13 -4.81 13.43
CA ARG A 86 16.07 -6.26 13.66
C ARG A 86 14.64 -6.71 13.97
N GLY A 87 13.67 -6.36 13.14
CA GLY A 87 12.27 -6.73 13.32
C GLY A 87 11.56 -6.05 14.50
N MET A 88 12.29 -5.34 15.36
CA MET A 88 11.71 -4.62 16.49
C MET A 88 10.88 -3.45 15.99
N THR A 89 9.64 -3.38 16.44
CA THR A 89 8.70 -2.30 16.07
C THR A 89 8.50 -1.39 17.27
N ASN A 90 8.96 -0.15 17.16
CA ASN A 90 8.80 0.88 18.17
C ASN A 90 8.02 2.08 17.62
N ARG A 91 7.85 3.14 18.41
CA ARG A 91 7.12 4.33 17.98
C ARG A 91 7.69 4.97 16.72
N THR A 92 9.01 4.96 16.53
CA THR A 92 9.62 5.44 15.29
C THR A 92 9.16 4.61 14.10
N THR A 93 9.12 3.28 14.22
CA THR A 93 8.59 2.38 13.17
C THR A 93 7.15 2.74 12.81
N PHE A 94 6.29 2.96 13.81
CA PHE A 94 4.91 3.40 13.59
C PHE A 94 4.81 4.78 12.94
N MET A 95 5.70 5.72 13.30
CA MET A 95 5.74 7.03 12.65
C MET A 95 6.03 6.91 11.14
N PHE A 96 6.95 6.05 10.74
CA PHE A 96 7.20 5.79 9.32
C PHE A 96 6.04 5.05 8.64
N ALA A 97 5.38 4.13 9.35
CA ALA A 97 4.15 3.50 8.84
C ALA A 97 3.05 4.54 8.57
N ILE A 98 2.90 5.55 9.43
CA ILE A 98 1.92 6.63 9.21
C ILE A 98 2.25 7.43 7.96
N LEU A 99 3.53 7.76 7.71
CA LEU A 99 3.94 8.45 6.49
C LEU A 99 3.60 7.62 5.23
N HIS A 100 3.80 6.31 5.29
CA HIS A 100 3.40 5.39 4.23
C HIS A 100 1.88 5.41 4.01
N THR A 101 1.08 5.30 5.08
CA THR A 101 -0.39 5.37 4.99
C THR A 101 -0.88 6.71 4.45
N GLN A 102 -0.18 7.83 4.68
CA GLN A 102 -0.53 9.11 4.05
C GLN A 102 -0.47 9.04 2.52
N VAL A 103 0.47 8.28 1.94
CA VAL A 103 0.53 8.06 0.48
C VAL A 103 -0.73 7.34 0.00
N GLU A 104 -1.18 6.32 0.71
CA GLU A 104 -2.40 5.59 0.37
C GLU A 104 -3.67 6.45 0.54
N VAL A 105 -3.71 7.33 1.55
CA VAL A 105 -4.82 8.30 1.69
C VAL A 105 -4.86 9.27 0.51
N LEU A 106 -3.68 9.68 0.01
CA LEU A 106 -3.60 10.43 -1.25
C LEU A 106 -4.11 9.60 -2.43
N MET A 107 -3.77 8.31 -2.51
CA MET A 107 -4.32 7.41 -3.53
C MET A 107 -5.84 7.30 -3.43
N ASN A 108 -6.41 7.18 -2.23
CA ASN A 108 -7.86 7.18 -2.02
C ASN A 108 -8.50 8.47 -2.51
N GLY A 109 -7.88 9.63 -2.22
CA GLY A 109 -8.30 10.91 -2.77
C GLY A 109 -8.29 10.95 -4.29
N LEU A 110 -7.23 10.42 -4.92
CA LEU A 110 -7.15 10.31 -6.38
C LEU A 110 -8.27 9.40 -6.92
N LEU A 111 -8.42 8.19 -6.37
CA LEU A 111 -9.41 7.20 -6.81
C LEU A 111 -10.84 7.70 -6.68
N LEU A 112 -11.13 8.57 -5.70
CA LEU A 112 -12.42 9.21 -5.50
C LEU A 112 -12.61 10.50 -6.31
N ASN A 113 -11.70 10.82 -7.23
CA ASN A 113 -11.70 12.05 -8.02
C ASN A 113 -11.74 13.33 -7.16
N PHE A 114 -11.08 13.31 -6.00
CA PHE A 114 -10.92 14.52 -5.20
C PHE A 114 -9.84 15.42 -5.78
N THR A 115 -10.01 16.73 -5.59
CA THR A 115 -8.99 17.71 -5.94
C THR A 115 -7.72 17.49 -5.11
N VAL A 116 -6.55 17.80 -5.68
CA VAL A 116 -5.25 17.66 -5.01
C VAL A 116 -5.26 18.29 -3.61
N ARG A 117 -5.81 19.51 -3.50
CA ARG A 117 -5.92 20.24 -2.23
C ARG A 117 -6.74 19.46 -1.19
N LYS A 118 -7.88 18.90 -1.59
CA LYS A 118 -8.74 18.12 -0.68
C LYS A 118 -8.03 16.84 -0.24
N SER A 119 -7.35 16.14 -1.14
CA SER A 119 -6.59 14.93 -0.82
C SER A 119 -5.44 15.21 0.15
N LEU A 120 -4.68 16.30 -0.06
CA LEU A 120 -3.61 16.72 0.85
C LEU A 120 -4.13 17.07 2.25
N VAL A 121 -5.27 17.78 2.34
CA VAL A 121 -5.89 18.10 3.63
C VAL A 121 -6.33 16.83 4.36
N ILE A 122 -6.97 15.88 3.66
CA ILE A 122 -7.41 14.62 4.26
C ILE A 122 -6.19 13.79 4.72
N ALA A 123 -5.14 13.67 3.89
CA ALA A 123 -3.92 12.97 4.25
C ALA A 123 -3.19 13.63 5.43
N GLY A 124 -3.17 14.96 5.48
CA GLY A 124 -2.60 15.73 6.58
C GLY A 124 -3.36 15.51 7.89
N LEU A 125 -4.69 15.61 7.87
CA LEU A 125 -5.54 15.36 9.05
C LEU A 125 -5.43 13.91 9.52
N TRP A 126 -5.41 12.95 8.59
CA TRP A 126 -5.24 11.54 8.89
C TRP A 126 -3.89 11.28 9.59
N GLY A 127 -2.81 11.79 9.01
CA GLY A 127 -1.48 11.69 9.62
C GLY A 127 -1.42 12.36 10.97
N PHE A 128 -1.95 13.57 11.12
CA PHE A 128 -2.01 14.29 12.40
C PHE A 128 -2.69 13.44 13.48
N VAL A 129 -3.88 12.90 13.21
CA VAL A 129 -4.61 12.04 14.16
C VAL A 129 -3.78 10.81 14.56
N LEU A 130 -3.18 10.11 13.60
CA LEU A 130 -2.39 8.92 13.88
C LEU A 130 -1.06 9.23 14.59
N PHE A 131 -0.39 10.33 14.25
CA PHE A 131 0.82 10.77 14.93
C PHE A 131 0.51 11.14 16.38
N THR A 132 -0.56 11.92 16.61
CA THR A 132 -1.01 12.24 17.96
C THR A 132 -1.38 10.98 18.74
N ALA A 133 -2.10 10.02 18.14
CA ALA A 133 -2.39 8.75 18.80
C ALA A 133 -1.12 7.96 19.14
N THR A 134 -0.17 7.88 18.21
CA THR A 134 1.13 7.21 18.40
C THR A 134 1.97 7.85 19.49
N LEU A 135 1.85 9.16 19.72
CA LEU A 135 2.58 9.86 20.77
C LEU A 135 1.83 9.86 22.11
N ALA A 136 0.51 9.92 22.11
CA ALA A 136 -0.31 10.08 23.31
C ALA A 136 -0.70 8.75 23.97
N LEU A 137 -0.76 7.65 23.22
CA LEU A 137 -1.14 6.36 23.79
C LEU A 137 -0.03 5.83 24.72
N PRO A 138 -0.40 5.33 25.92
CA PRO A 138 0.57 5.03 26.98
C PRO A 138 1.38 3.75 26.75
N ASN A 139 0.96 2.88 25.81
CA ASN A 139 1.60 1.59 25.56
C ASN A 139 1.66 1.29 24.06
N ILE A 140 2.81 0.81 23.59
CA ILE A 140 3.04 0.39 22.20
C ILE A 140 2.02 -0.63 21.67
N SER A 141 1.43 -1.48 22.51
CA SER A 141 0.36 -2.41 22.08
C SER A 141 -0.90 -1.68 21.62
N LEU A 142 -1.27 -0.58 22.29
CA LEU A 142 -2.41 0.25 21.87
C LEU A 142 -2.07 1.03 20.61
N VAL A 143 -0.82 1.49 20.48
CA VAL A 143 -0.32 2.12 19.24
C VAL A 143 -0.41 1.13 18.08
N PHE A 144 0.05 -0.11 18.28
CA PHE A 144 -0.06 -1.20 17.31
C PHE A 144 -1.52 -1.43 16.90
N ILE A 145 -2.43 -1.67 17.85
CA ILE A 145 -3.84 -1.91 17.53
C ILE A 145 -4.44 -0.74 16.75
N ALA A 146 -4.23 0.49 17.22
CA ALA A 146 -4.79 1.68 16.56
C ALA A 146 -4.22 1.87 15.15
N ALA A 147 -2.89 1.76 14.98
CA ALA A 147 -2.23 1.93 13.70
C ALA A 147 -2.57 0.81 12.72
N SER A 148 -2.63 -0.44 13.18
CA SER A 148 -2.97 -1.60 12.35
C SER A 148 -4.43 -1.58 11.90
N VAL A 149 -5.38 -1.18 12.77
CA VAL A 149 -6.79 -1.05 12.40
C VAL A 149 -7.00 0.09 11.41
N LEU A 150 -6.42 1.25 11.67
CA LEU A 150 -6.65 2.43 10.82
C LEU A 150 -5.85 2.34 9.52
N GLY A 151 -4.56 1.99 9.59
CA GLY A 151 -3.71 1.77 8.43
C GLY A 151 -4.21 0.61 7.56
N GLY A 152 -4.49 -0.55 8.17
CA GLY A 152 -5.02 -1.70 7.44
C GLY A 152 -6.39 -1.43 6.82
N ALA A 153 -7.27 -0.66 7.47
CA ALA A 153 -8.53 -0.26 6.86
C ALA A 153 -8.29 0.61 5.62
N ASN A 154 -7.34 1.54 5.68
CA ASN A 154 -7.01 2.40 4.55
C ASN A 154 -6.47 1.61 3.34
N ASP A 155 -5.64 0.60 3.59
CA ASP A 155 -5.21 -0.40 2.61
C ASP A 155 -6.40 -1.11 1.95
N PHE A 156 -7.34 -1.63 2.76
CA PHE A 156 -8.56 -2.26 2.24
C PHE A 156 -9.42 -1.29 1.43
N VAL A 157 -9.47 0.01 1.79
CA VAL A 157 -10.21 1.01 1.00
C VAL A 157 -9.65 1.09 -0.42
N VAL A 158 -8.32 1.10 -0.60
CA VAL A 158 -7.70 1.11 -1.93
C VAL A 158 -8.14 -0.13 -2.72
N VAL A 159 -8.05 -1.32 -2.13
CA VAL A 159 -8.45 -2.59 -2.75
C VAL A 159 -9.92 -2.56 -3.17
N LEU A 160 -10.81 -2.18 -2.25
CA LEU A 160 -12.26 -2.21 -2.46
C LEU A 160 -12.72 -1.15 -3.45
N LEU A 161 -12.11 0.03 -3.48
CA LEU A 161 -12.39 1.05 -4.50
C LEU A 161 -12.02 0.53 -5.89
N LEU A 162 -10.83 -0.04 -6.06
CA LEU A 162 -10.38 -0.58 -7.33
C LEU A 162 -11.23 -1.78 -7.78
N ALA A 163 -11.60 -2.67 -6.85
CA ALA A 163 -12.50 -3.79 -7.11
C ALA A 163 -13.90 -3.31 -7.51
N TYR A 164 -14.44 -2.30 -6.82
CA TYR A 164 -15.72 -1.67 -7.16
C TYR A 164 -15.73 -1.10 -8.58
N GLY A 165 -14.64 -0.45 -9.00
CA GLY A 165 -14.46 0.02 -10.38
C GLY A 165 -14.06 -1.06 -11.38
N LYS A 166 -14.07 -2.35 -10.97
CA LYS A 166 -13.71 -3.52 -11.78
C LYS A 166 -12.28 -3.44 -12.35
N LYS A 167 -11.38 -2.74 -11.65
CA LYS A 167 -9.97 -2.59 -12.01
C LYS A 167 -9.14 -3.71 -11.40
N TRP A 168 -9.49 -4.95 -11.76
CA TRP A 168 -9.03 -6.18 -11.09
C TRP A 168 -7.52 -6.34 -10.99
N LEU A 169 -6.75 -5.90 -11.98
CA LEU A 169 -5.29 -6.01 -11.93
C LEU A 169 -4.68 -5.05 -10.89
N TYR A 170 -5.20 -3.82 -10.80
CA TYR A 170 -4.83 -2.88 -9.73
C TYR A 170 -5.29 -3.38 -8.36
N ALA A 171 -6.53 -3.88 -8.28
CA ALA A 171 -7.10 -4.41 -7.03
C ALA A 171 -6.32 -5.63 -6.52
N ALA A 172 -5.91 -6.54 -7.41
CA ALA A 172 -5.06 -7.68 -7.07
C ALA A 172 -3.70 -7.22 -6.54
N GLY A 173 -3.05 -6.27 -7.22
CA GLY A 173 -1.81 -5.67 -6.71
C GLY A 173 -1.98 -5.13 -5.29
N ALA A 174 -2.96 -4.25 -5.07
CA ALA A 174 -3.24 -3.69 -3.75
C ALA A 174 -3.57 -4.76 -2.70
N LEU A 175 -4.28 -5.84 -3.07
CA LEU A 175 -4.59 -6.95 -2.17
C LEU A 175 -3.31 -7.69 -1.73
N PHE A 176 -2.38 -7.94 -2.65
CA PHE A 176 -1.10 -8.56 -2.30
C PHE A 176 -0.21 -7.67 -1.42
N HIS A 177 -0.36 -6.35 -1.52
CA HIS A 177 0.22 -5.41 -0.55
C HIS A 177 -0.38 -5.63 0.84
N VAL A 178 -1.71 -5.67 0.96
CA VAL A 178 -2.39 -5.97 2.25
C VAL A 178 -1.93 -7.31 2.82
N MET A 179 -1.84 -8.35 1.98
CA MET A 179 -1.34 -9.67 2.41
C MET A 179 0.09 -9.59 2.94
N SER A 180 0.98 -8.86 2.26
CA SER A 180 2.35 -8.67 2.73
C SER A 180 2.41 -7.91 4.06
N ALA A 181 1.58 -6.87 4.24
CA ALA A 181 1.51 -6.11 5.49
C ALA A 181 0.99 -6.97 6.66
N VAL A 182 -0.08 -7.75 6.43
CA VAL A 182 -0.62 -8.69 7.43
C VAL A 182 0.43 -9.73 7.82
N LEU A 183 1.18 -10.27 6.86
CA LEU A 183 2.25 -11.23 7.14
C LEU A 183 3.35 -10.62 8.01
N VAL A 184 3.84 -9.41 7.68
CA VAL A 184 4.86 -8.71 8.49
C VAL A 184 4.42 -8.56 9.95
N PHE A 185 3.15 -8.21 10.17
CA PHE A 185 2.62 -8.10 11.53
C PHE A 185 2.33 -9.45 12.20
N LEU A 186 2.05 -10.52 11.44
CA LEU A 186 1.85 -11.86 11.98
C LEU A 186 3.15 -12.48 12.53
N ASP A 187 4.31 -12.27 11.93
CA ASP A 187 5.60 -12.76 12.46
C ASP A 187 6.06 -12.01 13.71
N SER A 188 5.61 -10.77 13.87
CA SER A 188 5.75 -10.05 15.13
C SER A 188 4.94 -10.68 16.27
N ALA A 189 4.11 -11.68 15.97
CA ALA A 189 2.99 -12.10 16.78
C ALA A 189 2.96 -13.63 17.01
N ILE A 190 3.08 -14.44 15.96
CA ILE A 190 3.03 -15.91 16.00
C ILE A 190 4.35 -16.47 15.49
N PHE A 191 4.84 -17.55 16.11
CA PHE A 191 5.97 -18.32 15.59
C PHE A 191 5.56 -19.05 14.30
N ILE A 192 5.74 -18.40 13.15
CA ILE A 192 5.69 -19.03 11.83
C ILE A 192 7.13 -19.48 11.51
N ASP A 193 7.29 -20.67 10.92
CA ASP A 193 8.60 -21.13 10.45
C ASP A 193 9.27 -20.05 9.58
N VAL A 194 10.53 -19.74 9.89
CA VAL A 194 11.26 -18.61 9.29
C VAL A 194 11.27 -18.71 7.77
N VAL A 195 11.36 -19.91 7.18
CA VAL A 195 11.36 -20.07 5.72
C VAL A 195 9.96 -19.81 5.16
N LEU A 196 8.92 -20.38 5.77
CA LEU A 196 7.54 -20.21 5.31
C LEU A 196 7.08 -18.75 5.39
N TYR A 197 7.40 -18.08 6.50
CA TYR A 197 7.13 -16.66 6.69
C TYR A 197 7.81 -15.82 5.60
N ASN A 198 9.12 -15.98 5.43
CA ASN A 198 9.90 -15.25 4.45
C ASN A 198 9.40 -15.51 3.01
N THR A 199 9.13 -16.76 2.64
CA THR A 199 8.57 -17.09 1.31
C THR A 199 7.18 -16.49 1.09
N SER A 200 6.35 -16.41 2.12
CA SER A 200 5.00 -15.83 1.99
C SER A 200 5.06 -14.32 1.76
N ILE A 201 5.94 -13.61 2.49
CA ILE A 201 6.21 -12.19 2.25
C ILE A 201 6.82 -11.99 0.86
N PHE A 202 7.78 -12.85 0.46
CA PHE A 202 8.41 -12.80 -0.87
C PHE A 202 7.33 -12.75 -1.93
N ILE A 203 6.47 -13.76 -1.94
CA ILE A 203 5.49 -13.98 -2.99
C ILE A 203 4.49 -12.82 -2.99
N SER A 204 4.02 -12.42 -1.82
CA SER A 204 3.04 -11.33 -1.70
C SER A 204 3.61 -10.01 -2.21
N LEU A 205 4.83 -9.62 -1.80
CA LEU A 205 5.45 -8.38 -2.25
C LEU A 205 5.73 -8.38 -3.76
N TRP A 206 6.23 -9.50 -4.30
CA TRP A 206 6.47 -9.62 -5.74
C TRP A 206 5.19 -9.54 -6.56
N LEU A 207 4.13 -10.22 -6.14
CA LEU A 207 2.84 -10.16 -6.82
C LEU A 207 2.22 -8.76 -6.74
N TYR A 208 2.38 -8.07 -5.60
CA TYR A 208 2.00 -6.66 -5.47
C TYR A 208 2.71 -5.78 -6.51
N ILE A 209 4.05 -5.84 -6.57
CA ILE A 209 4.85 -5.02 -7.48
C ILE A 209 4.51 -5.37 -8.94
N ALA A 210 4.47 -6.66 -9.26
CA ALA A 210 4.23 -7.15 -10.61
C ALA A 210 2.85 -6.72 -11.12
N PHE A 211 1.78 -6.95 -10.35
CA PHE A 211 0.42 -6.59 -10.79
C PHE A 211 0.20 -5.09 -10.83
N THR A 212 0.70 -4.33 -9.85
CA THR A 212 0.58 -2.87 -9.85
C THR A 212 1.32 -2.25 -11.04
N THR A 213 2.56 -2.70 -11.30
CA THR A 213 3.35 -2.24 -12.45
C THR A 213 2.69 -2.63 -13.77
N ALA A 214 2.27 -3.89 -13.93
CA ALA A 214 1.60 -4.37 -15.13
C ALA A 214 0.30 -3.60 -15.41
N ALA A 215 -0.48 -3.29 -14.36
CA ALA A 215 -1.69 -2.50 -14.48
C ALA A 215 -1.40 -1.08 -14.99
N ILE A 216 -0.38 -0.44 -14.42
CA ILE A 216 0.07 0.90 -14.85
C ILE A 216 0.54 0.88 -16.29
N LEU A 217 1.42 -0.04 -16.67
CA LEU A 217 1.95 -0.13 -18.03
C LEU A 217 0.87 -0.47 -19.07
N ARG A 218 -0.09 -1.33 -18.72
CA ARG A 218 -1.24 -1.61 -19.58
C ARG A 218 -2.09 -0.36 -19.79
N SER A 219 -2.33 0.43 -18.73
CA SER A 219 -3.12 1.66 -18.84
C SER A 219 -2.41 2.74 -19.67
N SER A 220 -1.08 2.86 -19.58
CA SER A 220 -0.31 3.84 -20.35
C SER A 220 -0.23 3.47 -21.83
N GLN A 221 -0.08 2.20 -22.18
CA GLN A 221 -0.11 1.74 -23.59
C GLN A 221 -1.46 2.00 -24.28
N ILE A 222 -2.58 1.82 -23.57
CA ILE A 222 -3.92 2.14 -24.09
C ILE A 222 -4.04 3.66 -24.35
N ALA A 223 -3.42 4.48 -23.51
CA ALA A 223 -3.46 5.94 -23.63
C ALA A 223 -2.51 6.51 -24.72
N ASP A 224 -1.49 5.76 -25.16
CA ASP A 224 -0.51 6.20 -26.17
C ASP A 224 -0.83 5.73 -27.58
N THR A 225 -1.57 4.63 -27.73
CA THR A 225 -1.80 4.04 -29.05
C THR A 225 -3.05 4.57 -29.76
N GLY A 226 -4.02 5.16 -29.07
CA GLY A 226 -5.34 5.46 -29.67
C GLY A 226 -6.08 4.23 -30.24
N PHE A 227 -5.49 3.04 -30.10
CA PHE A 227 -5.80 1.80 -30.78
C PHE A 227 -5.91 0.68 -29.74
N VAL A 228 -6.80 0.85 -28.76
CA VAL A 228 -7.77 -0.19 -28.35
C VAL A 228 -8.96 0.56 -27.74
N ARG A 229 -9.74 1.29 -28.55
CA ARG A 229 -11.17 1.33 -28.30
C ARG A 229 -11.64 -0.10 -28.56
N LEU A 230 -11.91 -0.89 -27.51
CA LEU A 230 -12.96 -1.90 -27.66
C LEU A 230 -14.17 -1.13 -28.19
N PRO A 231 -14.76 -1.52 -29.33
CA PRO A 231 -15.68 -0.65 -30.05
C PRO A 231 -16.95 -0.47 -29.21
N LEU A 232 -17.03 0.63 -28.47
CA LEU A 232 -18.28 1.34 -28.33
C LEU A 232 -18.35 2.25 -29.55
N VAL A 233 -19.10 1.77 -30.52
CA VAL A 233 -19.54 2.51 -31.70
C VAL A 233 -20.31 3.72 -31.20
N ASP A 234 -19.66 4.88 -31.12
CA ASP A 234 -20.36 6.15 -31.27
C ASP A 234 -20.59 6.36 -32.77
N GLN A 235 -21.85 6.44 -33.16
CA GLN A 235 -22.29 6.47 -34.56
C GLN A 235 -22.00 7.76 -35.32
N HIS A 236 -21.17 8.67 -34.78
CA HIS A 236 -20.87 9.94 -35.42
C HIS A 236 -19.36 10.15 -35.53
N GLY A 237 -18.84 9.86 -36.71
CA GLY A 237 -17.42 9.92 -37.06
C GLY A 237 -16.90 11.35 -37.13
N GLU A 238 -16.46 11.88 -36.00
CA GLU A 238 -15.59 13.05 -35.96
C GLU A 238 -14.22 12.67 -35.40
N ALA A 239 -13.22 12.77 -36.27
CA ALA A 239 -11.81 12.61 -35.93
C ALA A 239 -11.34 13.83 -35.12
N ALA A 240 -11.27 13.71 -33.80
CA ALA A 240 -10.75 14.77 -32.94
C ALA A 240 -9.23 14.63 -32.75
N GLY A 241 -8.47 15.23 -33.66
CA GLY A 241 -7.04 15.55 -33.48
C GLY A 241 -6.82 16.74 -32.54
N HIS A 242 -7.38 16.70 -31.33
CA HIS A 242 -7.13 17.70 -30.30
C HIS A 242 -6.13 17.15 -29.27
N ALA A 243 -5.02 17.87 -29.08
CA ALA A 243 -4.15 17.67 -27.94
C ALA A 243 -5.00 17.73 -26.67
N MET A 244 -5.08 16.62 -25.94
CA MET A 244 -5.84 16.53 -24.70
C MET A 244 -5.41 17.65 -23.76
N SER A 245 -6.38 18.38 -23.19
CA SER A 245 -6.09 19.37 -22.15
C SER A 245 -5.51 18.68 -20.90
N ASP A 246 -4.77 19.41 -20.06
CA ASP A 246 -4.12 18.87 -18.86
C ASP A 246 -5.11 18.20 -17.87
N ASP A 247 -6.35 18.68 -17.83
CA ASP A 247 -7.46 18.06 -17.08
C ASP A 247 -7.88 16.70 -17.66
N GLN A 248 -7.81 16.52 -18.99
CA GLN A 248 -8.08 15.24 -19.63
C GLN A 248 -6.92 14.25 -19.43
N LEU A 249 -5.67 14.72 -19.41
CA LEU A 249 -4.49 13.89 -19.15
C LEU A 249 -4.44 13.36 -17.71
N THR A 250 -4.83 14.17 -16.73
CA THR A 250 -4.97 13.73 -15.32
C THR A 250 -6.15 12.76 -15.16
N ASN A 251 -7.26 12.97 -15.87
CA ASN A 251 -8.38 12.03 -15.90
C ASN A 251 -7.99 10.64 -16.44
N VAL A 252 -7.18 10.55 -17.49
CA VAL A 252 -6.72 9.23 -18.02
C VAL A 252 -5.77 8.49 -17.07
N GLN A 253 -5.14 9.18 -16.11
CA GLN A 253 -4.17 8.58 -15.19
C GLN A 253 -4.74 8.22 -13.80
N ASN A 254 -6.04 8.45 -13.57
CA ASN A 254 -6.77 7.85 -12.47
C ASN A 254 -7.51 6.60 -12.98
N PRO A 255 -7.22 5.39 -12.47
CA PRO A 255 -7.94 4.18 -12.89
C PRO A 255 -9.44 4.24 -12.56
N MET A 256 -9.89 5.13 -11.69
CA MET A 256 -11.29 5.29 -11.29
C MET A 256 -11.98 6.54 -11.89
N HIS A 257 -11.38 7.21 -12.88
CA HIS A 257 -11.92 8.49 -13.38
C HIS A 257 -13.38 8.42 -13.85
N ASP A 258 -13.75 7.37 -14.58
CA ASP A 258 -15.12 7.18 -15.08
C ASP A 258 -16.08 6.55 -14.06
N VAL A 259 -15.58 6.19 -12.88
CA VAL A 259 -16.36 5.44 -11.88
C VAL A 259 -16.89 6.40 -10.83
N LYS A 260 -18.22 6.56 -10.78
CA LYS A 260 -18.89 7.29 -9.70
C LYS A 260 -19.13 6.37 -8.51
N VAL A 261 -18.53 6.69 -7.37
CA VAL A 261 -18.77 5.98 -6.10
C VAL A 261 -19.82 6.75 -5.28
N PRO A 262 -21.07 6.26 -5.20
CA PRO A 262 -22.10 6.94 -4.43
C PRO A 262 -21.80 6.89 -2.92
N PRO A 263 -22.32 7.84 -2.11
CA PRO A 263 -22.03 7.90 -0.67
C PRO A 263 -22.44 6.65 0.12
N CYS A 264 -23.45 5.89 -0.35
CA CYS A 264 -23.83 4.61 0.26
C CYS A 264 -22.76 3.53 0.04
N ALA A 265 -22.25 3.40 -1.19
CA ALA A 265 -21.17 2.47 -1.52
C ALA A 265 -19.88 2.84 -0.80
N LEU A 266 -19.53 4.14 -0.74
CA LEU A 266 -18.34 4.59 -0.02
C LEU A 266 -18.42 4.26 1.48
N ARG A 267 -19.58 4.46 2.12
CA ARG A 267 -19.79 4.08 3.52
C ARG A 267 -19.68 2.57 3.73
N ALA A 268 -20.23 1.76 2.83
CA ALA A 268 -20.10 0.31 2.87
C ALA A 268 -18.63 -0.13 2.71
N ILE A 269 -17.89 0.46 1.78
CA ILE A 269 -16.46 0.21 1.59
C ILE A 269 -15.69 0.52 2.87
N ILE A 270 -15.88 1.70 3.46
CA ILE A 270 -15.21 2.08 4.71
C ILE A 270 -15.56 1.12 5.85
N ALA A 271 -16.85 0.75 5.99
CA ALA A 271 -17.28 -0.17 7.03
C ALA A 271 -16.65 -1.56 6.87
N ILE A 272 -16.66 -2.11 5.65
CA ILE A 272 -16.04 -3.41 5.34
C ILE A 272 -14.53 -3.36 5.57
N SER A 273 -13.86 -2.27 5.17
CA SER A 273 -12.44 -2.06 5.42
C SER A 273 -12.09 -2.06 6.91
N LEU A 274 -12.87 -1.33 7.73
CA LEU A 274 -12.68 -1.29 9.18
C LEU A 274 -12.94 -2.64 9.83
N LEU A 275 -13.99 -3.35 9.41
CA LEU A 275 -14.30 -4.69 9.93
C LEU A 275 -13.23 -5.70 9.53
N GLY A 276 -12.79 -5.70 8.28
CA GLY A 276 -11.73 -6.58 7.78
C GLY A 276 -10.42 -6.33 8.50
N SER A 277 -9.98 -5.07 8.57
CA SER A 277 -8.77 -4.71 9.29
C SER A 277 -8.86 -5.01 10.78
N GLY A 278 -9.97 -4.66 11.43
CA GLY A 278 -10.23 -4.99 12.84
C GLY A 278 -10.22 -6.48 13.12
N PHE A 279 -10.80 -7.29 12.24
CA PHE A 279 -10.77 -8.75 12.34
C PHE A 279 -9.33 -9.28 12.27
N PHE A 280 -8.53 -8.84 11.29
CA PHE A 280 -7.13 -9.28 11.18
C PHE A 280 -6.28 -8.78 12.34
N THR A 281 -6.43 -7.53 12.78
CA THR A 281 -5.69 -7.02 13.94
C THR A 281 -6.06 -7.77 15.21
N LEU A 282 -7.34 -8.10 15.43
CA LEU A 282 -7.77 -8.89 16.58
C LEU A 282 -7.26 -10.33 16.48
N LEU A 283 -7.30 -10.94 15.30
CA LEU A 283 -6.74 -12.26 15.05
C LEU A 283 -5.24 -12.28 15.38
N ILE A 284 -4.49 -11.29 14.88
CA ILE A 284 -3.08 -11.14 15.23
C ILE A 284 -2.95 -10.98 16.74
N TYR A 285 -3.68 -10.08 17.39
CA TYR A 285 -3.57 -9.81 18.83
C TYR A 285 -3.97 -10.97 19.75
N VAL A 286 -4.96 -11.78 19.39
CA VAL A 286 -5.45 -12.87 20.23
C VAL A 286 -4.59 -14.13 20.08
N PHE A 287 -4.06 -14.38 18.89
CA PHE A 287 -3.29 -15.58 18.61
C PHE A 287 -1.77 -15.39 18.79
N ALA A 288 -1.33 -14.22 19.24
CA ALA A 288 0.07 -13.79 19.39
C ALA A 288 0.49 -13.33 20.77
#